data_AF-A0A9P1MBC5-F1
#
_entry.id   AF-A0A9P1MBC5-F1
#
_cell.length_a   1.000
_cell.length_b   1.000
_cell.length_c   1.000
_cell.angle_alpha   90.00
_cell.angle_beta   90.00
_cell.angle_gamma   90.00
#
_symmetry.space_group_name_H-M   'P 1'
#
loop_
_entity.id
_entity.type
_entity.pdbx_description
1 polymer ?
#
loop_
_entity_poly.entity_id
_entity_poly.type
_entity_poly.pdbx_seq_one_letter_code
_entity_poly.pdbx_strand_id
1 'polypeptide(L)'
;MSVNPEAQGGILEDRDLSKRACKNNGCKCQKITQGQYCGLCWRNNDFIVTKLGTGGAWNHVYECNSNGGCCDYGYAKDCDLQKTSIRC
;
A
#
# COMPACT_ATOMS: atom_id res chain seq x y z
N MET A 1 22.19 -26.68 -38.97
CA MET A 1 21.85 -25.56 -38.08
C MET A 1 20.39 -25.67 -37.72
N SER A 2 20.00 -25.64 -36.43
CA SER A 2 18.67 -25.18 -35.96
C SER A 2 18.59 -25.27 -34.43
N VAL A 3 18.84 -24.10 -33.82
CA VAL A 3 18.32 -23.51 -32.58
C VAL A 3 18.02 -24.41 -31.36
N ASN A 4 18.79 -24.19 -30.29
CA ASN A 4 18.30 -24.33 -28.91
C ASN A 4 17.39 -23.13 -28.60
N PRO A 5 16.22 -23.34 -27.99
CA PRO A 5 15.60 -22.31 -27.17
C PRO A 5 15.53 -22.79 -25.73
N GLU A 6 16.55 -22.38 -24.98
CA GLU A 6 16.47 -22.16 -23.55
C GLU A 6 15.38 -21.10 -23.32
N ALA A 7 14.24 -21.50 -22.79
CA ALA A 7 13.28 -20.56 -22.19
C ALA A 7 12.51 -21.33 -21.12
N GLN A 8 13.19 -21.50 -19.98
CA GLN A 8 12.57 -21.88 -18.73
C GLN A 8 11.43 -20.89 -18.47
N GLY A 9 10.20 -21.36 -18.63
CA GLY A 9 8.98 -20.60 -18.41
C GLY A 9 8.86 -20.18 -16.95
N GLY A 10 9.41 -19.01 -16.63
CA GLY A 10 9.09 -18.27 -15.43
C GLY A 10 7.70 -17.66 -15.56
N ILE A 11 6.68 -18.35 -15.04
CA ILE A 11 5.41 -17.72 -14.65
C ILE A 11 5.12 -18.04 -13.19
N LEU A 12 6.12 -17.78 -12.35
CA LEU A 12 5.82 -17.13 -11.09
C LEU A 12 6.19 -15.67 -11.36
N GLU A 13 5.33 -14.94 -12.08
CA GLU A 13 5.28 -13.50 -11.92
C GLU A 13 4.86 -13.28 -10.47
N ASP A 14 5.90 -13.31 -9.65
CA ASP A 14 6.10 -12.54 -8.45
C ASP A 14 4.96 -11.53 -8.31
N ARG A 15 4.17 -11.72 -7.26
CA ARG A 15 3.42 -10.62 -6.66
C ARG A 15 4.46 -9.63 -6.16
N ASP A 16 5.15 -8.97 -7.09
CA ASP A 16 6.09 -7.89 -6.89
C ASP A 16 5.18 -6.75 -6.46
N LEU A 17 4.79 -6.83 -5.19
CA LEU A 17 4.39 -5.72 -4.35
C LEU A 17 5.61 -4.83 -4.35
N SER A 18 5.73 -4.09 -5.45
CA SER A 18 6.78 -3.19 -5.82
C SER A 18 7.44 -2.68 -4.56
N LYS A 19 8.61 -3.25 -4.23
CA LYS A 19 9.50 -2.72 -3.20
C LYS A 19 9.90 -1.26 -3.51
N ARG A 20 9.48 -0.72 -4.67
CA ARG A 20 9.67 0.64 -5.17
C ARG A 20 8.41 1.53 -5.09
N ALA A 21 7.25 1.04 -4.65
CA ALA A 21 6.03 1.84 -4.55
C ALA A 21 5.86 2.56 -3.21
N CYS A 22 6.66 2.26 -2.18
CA CYS A 22 6.67 3.07 -0.95
C CYS A 22 7.18 4.48 -1.27
N LYS A 23 6.27 5.42 -1.51
CA LYS A 23 6.57 6.84 -1.50
C LYS A 23 6.48 7.34 -0.07
N ASN A 24 7.64 7.56 0.53
CA ASN A 24 7.68 8.29 1.78
C ASN A 24 7.40 9.78 1.50
N ASN A 25 6.12 10.14 1.53
CA ASN A 25 5.64 11.51 1.32
C ASN A 25 5.48 12.27 2.66
N GLY A 26 6.02 11.74 3.75
CA GLY A 26 5.86 12.28 5.10
C GLY A 26 4.51 11.97 5.73
N CYS A 27 3.83 10.92 5.25
CA CYS A 27 2.65 10.40 5.90
C CYS A 27 2.99 9.87 7.31
N LYS A 28 1.98 9.88 8.19
CA LYS A 28 2.07 9.35 9.54
C LYS A 28 0.86 8.47 9.82
N CYS A 29 1.11 7.43 10.61
CA CYS A 29 0.05 6.60 11.15
C CYS A 29 0.08 6.61 12.67
N GLN A 30 -1.00 6.11 13.26
CA GLN A 30 -1.01 5.71 14.66
C GLN A 30 0.03 4.60 14.90
N LYS A 31 0.47 4.45 16.15
CA LYS A 31 1.38 3.37 16.56
C LYS A 31 0.61 2.05 16.62
N ILE A 32 0.41 1.45 15.46
CA ILE A 32 -0.32 0.19 15.28
C ILE A 32 0.62 -0.89 14.75
N THR A 33 0.12 -2.12 14.69
CA THR A 33 0.83 -3.21 14.00
C THR A 33 1.14 -2.82 12.56
N GLN A 34 2.34 -3.15 12.11
CA GLN A 34 2.71 -2.92 10.71
C GLN A 34 1.71 -3.61 9.77
N GLY A 35 1.25 -2.87 8.76
CA GLY A 35 0.27 -3.36 7.80
C GLY A 35 -0.14 -2.29 6.80
N GLN A 36 -0.90 -2.70 5.80
CA GLN A 36 -1.45 -1.79 4.79
C GLN A 36 -2.86 -1.36 5.18
N TYR A 37 -3.09 -0.07 5.20
CA TYR A 37 -4.33 0.57 5.61
C TYR A 37 -4.71 1.63 4.59
N CYS A 38 -6.00 1.73 4.29
CA CYS A 38 -6.48 2.84 3.46
C CYS A 38 -6.34 4.16 4.20
N GLY A 39 -6.16 5.27 3.48
CA GLY A 39 -6.13 6.61 4.09
C GLY A 39 -7.38 6.87 4.92
N LEU A 40 -8.54 6.44 4.41
CA LEU A 40 -9.85 6.53 5.07
C LEU A 40 -10.07 5.50 6.16
N CYS A 41 -9.07 4.69 6.49
CA CYS A 41 -9.24 3.66 7.46
C CYS A 41 -9.45 4.27 8.85
N TRP A 42 -10.69 4.18 9.35
CA TRP A 42 -11.09 4.70 10.63
C TRP A 42 -11.22 3.56 11.64
N ARG A 43 -10.45 3.61 12.73
CA ARG A 43 -10.45 2.60 13.79
C ARG A 43 -10.28 3.28 15.14
N ASN A 44 -10.95 2.76 16.18
CA ASN A 44 -10.83 3.29 17.54
C ASN A 44 -11.13 4.80 17.64
N ASN A 45 -12.12 5.27 16.88
CA ASN A 45 -12.56 6.67 16.86
C ASN A 45 -11.55 7.68 16.26
N ASP A 46 -10.60 7.21 15.45
CA ASP A 46 -9.61 8.05 14.73
C ASP A 46 -9.18 7.38 13.41
N PHE A 47 -8.54 8.13 12.51
CA PHE A 47 -7.92 7.57 11.32
C PHE A 47 -6.60 6.87 11.68
N ILE A 48 -6.42 5.67 11.15
CA ILE A 48 -5.15 4.94 11.22
C ILE A 48 -4.03 5.79 10.63
N VAL A 49 -4.29 6.39 9.46
CA VAL A 49 -3.39 7.33 8.78
C VAL A 49 -3.70 8.73 9.28
N THR A 50 -3.02 9.15 10.33
CA THR A 50 -3.21 10.48 10.94
C THR A 50 -2.70 11.61 10.05
N LYS A 51 -1.82 11.31 9.09
CA LYS A 51 -1.33 12.27 8.10
C LYS A 51 -1.09 11.56 6.78
N LEU A 52 -1.71 12.03 5.69
CA LEU A 52 -1.54 11.44 4.36
C LEU A 52 -0.20 11.80 3.70
N GLY A 53 0.45 12.87 4.12
CA GLY A 53 1.68 13.37 3.51
C GLY A 53 1.43 14.18 2.22
N THR A 54 2.51 14.62 1.57
CA THR A 54 2.44 15.47 0.38
C THR A 54 2.02 14.66 -0.84
N GLY A 55 0.89 15.03 -1.46
CA GLY A 55 0.34 14.29 -2.60
C GLY A 55 -0.30 12.94 -2.23
N GLY A 56 -0.50 12.69 -0.93
CA GLY A 56 -1.32 11.57 -0.45
C GLY A 56 -2.81 11.90 -0.58
N ALA A 57 -3.62 10.86 -0.75
CA ALA A 57 -5.07 10.97 -0.81
C ALA A 57 -5.76 9.88 0.01
N TRP A 58 -6.98 10.16 0.43
CA TRP A 58 -7.83 9.30 1.25
C TRP A 58 -8.09 7.91 0.63
N ASN A 59 -8.10 7.84 -0.69
CA ASN A 59 -8.26 6.62 -1.50
C ASN A 59 -6.91 5.94 -1.84
N HIS A 60 -5.82 6.33 -1.19
CA HIS A 60 -4.54 5.65 -1.29
C HIS A 60 -4.39 4.58 -0.22
N VAL A 61 -3.52 3.60 -0.51
CA VAL A 61 -3.04 2.64 0.49
C VAL A 61 -1.80 3.21 1.16
N TYR A 62 -1.81 3.18 2.48
CA TYR A 62 -0.69 3.53 3.33
C TYR A 62 -0.21 2.29 4.07
N GLU A 63 1.07 1.96 3.93
CA GLU A 63 1.65 0.94 4.80
C GLU A 63 2.15 1.62 6.07
N CYS A 64 1.43 1.42 7.17
CA CYS A 64 1.82 1.92 8.47
C CYS A 64 2.84 0.98 9.10
N ASN A 65 3.80 1.55 9.84
CA ASN A 65 4.76 0.79 10.63
C ASN A 65 4.52 1.00 12.14
N SER A 66 5.07 0.11 12.96
CA SER A 66 4.95 0.18 14.42
C SER A 66 5.59 1.41 15.06
N ASN A 67 6.41 2.15 14.30
CA ASN A 67 7.03 3.40 14.75
C ASN A 67 6.12 4.63 14.48
N GLY A 68 4.97 4.46 13.81
CA GLY A 68 4.04 5.53 13.45
C GLY A 68 4.40 6.27 12.15
N GLY A 69 5.39 5.79 11.42
CA GLY A 69 5.64 6.21 10.04
C GLY A 69 4.76 5.44 9.07
N CYS A 70 4.65 5.93 7.84
CA CYS A 70 4.07 5.15 6.77
C CYS A 70 4.69 5.41 5.40
N CYS A 71 4.29 4.56 4.46
CA CYS A 71 4.59 4.64 3.05
C CYS A 71 3.28 4.84 2.28
N ASP A 72 3.19 5.84 1.41
CA ASP A 72 2.11 5.96 0.43
C ASP A 72 2.40 4.99 -0.73
N TYR A 73 1.50 4.03 -0.95
CA TYR A 73 1.53 3.09 -2.08
C TYR A 73 0.71 3.60 -3.27
N GLY A 74 0.12 4.79 -3.16
CA GLY A 74 -0.75 5.38 -4.17
C GLY A 74 -2.18 4.86 -4.13
N TYR A 75 -2.97 5.28 -5.12
CA TYR A 75 -4.37 4.92 -5.25
C TYR A 75 -4.56 3.41 -5.35
N ALA A 76 -5.46 2.88 -4.51
CA ALA A 76 -5.99 1.53 -4.68
C ALA A 76 -7.51 1.57 -4.78
N LYS A 77 -8.03 0.76 -5.69
CA LYS A 77 -9.48 0.60 -5.89
C LYS A 77 -10.18 0.06 -4.63
N ASP A 78 -9.45 -0.70 -3.81
CA ASP A 78 -9.96 -1.24 -2.54
C ASP A 78 -10.09 -0.17 -1.44
N CYS A 79 -9.42 0.97 -1.61
CA CYS A 79 -9.50 2.12 -0.72
C CYS A 79 -10.46 3.21 -1.21
N ASP A 80 -11.10 2.99 -2.35
CA ASP A 80 -12.11 3.88 -2.87
C ASP A 80 -13.42 3.69 -2.08
N LEU A 81 -14.07 4.78 -1.67
CA LEU A 81 -15.30 4.81 -0.87
C LEU A 81 -16.49 4.11 -1.55
N GLN A 82 -16.33 3.73 -2.81
CA GLN A 82 -17.31 2.96 -3.57
C GLN A 82 -17.42 1.50 -3.10
N LYS A 83 -16.49 1.02 -2.27
CA LYS A 83 -16.50 -0.33 -1.71
C LYS A 83 -16.90 -0.30 -0.23
N THR A 84 -17.89 -1.11 0.13
CA THR A 84 -18.37 -1.31 1.51
C THR A 84 -17.31 -1.90 2.46
N SER A 85 -16.14 -2.30 1.94
CA SER A 85 -15.06 -2.90 2.71
C SER A 85 -13.72 -2.30 2.28
N ILE A 86 -13.34 -1.20 2.95
CA ILE A 86 -12.00 -0.62 2.84
C ILE A 86 -11.01 -1.44 3.68
N ARG A 87 -9.74 -1.49 3.26
CA ARG A 87 -8.68 -2.21 3.97
C ARG A 87 -8.33 -1.49 5.28
N CYS A 88 -8.85 -2.06 6.37
CA CYS A 88 -8.64 -1.78 7.78
C CYS A 88 -8.42 -3.11 8.53
#